data_AF-A0A1E4B1Q6-F1
#
_entry.id   AF-A0A1E4B1Q6-F1
#
_cell.length_a   1.000
_cell.length_b   1.000
_cell.length_c   1.000
_cell.angle_alpha   90.00
_cell.angle_beta   90.00
_cell.angle_gamma   90.00
#
_symmetry.space_group_name_H-M   'P 1'
#
loop_
_entity.id
_entity.type
_entity.pdbx_description
1 polymer ?
#
loop_
_entity_poly.entity_id
_entity_poly.type
_entity_poly.pdbx_seq_one_letter_code
_entity_poly.pdbx_strand_id
1 'polypeptide(L)'
;MSLLLALLLQVGPNPTLDTLPRADDPLINRPPPRRARVTRDPVVEARTINPSSGWLQSCLDQIDADPARAHSMAQIRRTEVTGVDAVLANLCLGTAAVQLGRWNEAREAFIAAREDTPTTEPATRARFAAMAGNAAFEARDSAAALSLLAEAREDARKGKAQVIEAIALTDTARVLVALPICASTTDVAPPAIPSIA
;
A
#
# COMPACT_ATOMS: atom_id res chain seq x y z
N MET A 1 -4.84 -56.35 9.70
CA MET A 1 -5.96 -55.58 10.28
C MET A 1 -5.50 -54.29 10.99
N SER A 2 -4.44 -53.62 10.53
CA SER A 2 -3.91 -52.40 11.18
C SER A 2 -4.09 -51.11 10.36
N LEU A 3 -4.49 -51.24 9.08
CA LEU A 3 -4.72 -50.09 8.20
C LEU A 3 -6.08 -49.41 8.41
N LEU A 4 -7.05 -50.11 9.01
CA LEU A 4 -8.40 -49.58 9.27
C LEU A 4 -8.44 -48.59 10.45
N LEU A 5 -7.51 -48.68 11.41
CA LEU A 5 -7.46 -47.72 12.53
C LEU A 5 -6.94 -46.34 12.11
N ALA A 6 -6.00 -46.27 11.16
CA ALA A 6 -5.39 -45.00 10.74
C ALA A 6 -6.37 -44.08 9.98
N LEU A 7 -7.39 -44.65 9.34
CA LEU A 7 -8.41 -43.90 8.58
C LEU A 7 -9.48 -43.25 9.48
N LEU A 8 -9.66 -43.74 10.71
CA LEU A 8 -10.67 -43.20 11.65
C LEU A 8 -10.16 -42.00 12.46
N LEU A 9 -8.86 -41.69 12.39
CA LEU A 9 -8.25 -40.52 13.05
C LEU A 9 -8.12 -39.28 12.13
N GLN A 10 -8.61 -39.34 10.88
CA GLN A 10 -8.55 -38.21 9.94
C GLN A 10 -9.78 -37.27 9.99
N VAL A 11 -10.72 -37.47 10.92
CA VAL A 11 -11.83 -36.52 11.12
C VAL A 11 -11.42 -35.49 12.18
N GLY A 12 -10.71 -34.45 11.73
CA GLY A 12 -10.46 -33.25 12.55
C GLY A 12 -11.77 -32.48 12.82
N PRO A 13 -11.82 -31.65 13.87
CA PRO A 13 -13.00 -30.86 14.19
C PRO A 13 -13.44 -30.02 12.98
N ASN A 14 -14.71 -30.17 12.59
CA ASN A 14 -15.30 -29.44 11.48
C ASN A 14 -15.42 -27.95 11.85
N PRO A 15 -14.66 -27.02 11.23
CA PRO A 15 -14.67 -25.61 11.59
C PRO A 15 -15.98 -24.91 11.20
N THR A 16 -16.83 -25.55 10.40
CA THR A 16 -18.13 -24.97 10.01
C THR A 16 -19.19 -25.07 11.11
N LEU A 17 -19.01 -25.95 12.11
CA LEU A 17 -19.95 -26.12 13.23
C LEU A 17 -19.71 -25.15 14.40
N ASP A 18 -18.55 -24.48 14.47
CA ASP A 18 -18.23 -23.49 15.52
C ASP A 18 -18.53 -22.05 15.06
N THR A 19 -19.37 -21.88 14.03
CA THR A 19 -19.73 -20.59 13.42
C THR A 19 -20.97 -19.93 14.01
N LEU A 20 -21.66 -20.57 14.97
CA LEU A 20 -22.72 -19.91 15.69
C LEU A 20 -22.09 -18.96 16.72
N PRO A 21 -22.38 -17.65 16.67
CA PRO A 21 -21.78 -16.72 17.60
C PRO A 21 -22.16 -17.09 19.03
N ARG A 22 -21.15 -17.42 19.82
CA ARG A 22 -21.28 -17.72 21.25
C ARG A 22 -21.62 -16.41 21.96
N ALA A 23 -22.51 -16.44 22.95
CA ALA A 23 -22.96 -15.22 23.65
C ALA A 23 -21.81 -14.45 24.34
N ASP A 24 -20.69 -15.12 24.54
CA ASP A 24 -19.42 -14.62 25.09
C ASP A 24 -18.42 -14.13 24.02
N ASP A 25 -18.79 -14.09 22.74
CA ASP A 25 -17.93 -13.56 21.68
C ASP A 25 -17.66 -12.05 21.92
N PRO A 26 -16.39 -11.66 22.18
CA PRO A 26 -16.02 -10.27 22.44
C PRO A 26 -16.23 -9.35 21.22
N LEU A 27 -16.45 -9.91 20.02
CA LEU A 27 -16.80 -9.15 18.83
C LEU A 27 -18.27 -8.72 18.83
N ILE A 28 -19.17 -9.51 19.44
CA ILE A 28 -20.59 -9.15 19.60
C ILE A 28 -20.78 -8.12 20.71
N ASN A 29 -20.05 -8.26 21.81
CA ASN A 29 -20.13 -7.37 22.97
C ASN A 29 -19.10 -6.23 22.94
N ARG A 30 -18.65 -5.81 21.75
CA ARG A 30 -17.75 -4.66 21.63
C ARG A 30 -18.52 -3.37 21.94
N PRO A 31 -18.21 -2.63 23.01
CA PRO A 31 -18.83 -1.32 23.25
C PRO A 31 -18.52 -0.40 22.05
N PRO A 32 -19.47 0.46 21.63
CA PRO A 32 -19.25 1.37 20.52
C PRO A 32 -18.00 2.21 20.80
N PRO A 33 -17.15 2.46 19.80
CA PRO A 33 -15.96 3.27 20.00
C PRO A 33 -16.39 4.61 20.62
N ARG A 34 -15.82 4.97 21.78
CA ARG A 34 -15.99 6.33 22.33
C ARG A 34 -15.59 7.26 21.20
N ARG A 35 -16.56 8.01 20.66
CA ARG A 35 -16.28 9.11 19.75
C ARG A 35 -15.42 10.07 20.54
N ALA A 36 -14.10 9.98 20.37
CA ALA A 36 -13.21 11.04 20.77
C ALA A 36 -13.75 12.29 20.08
N ARG A 37 -14.31 13.20 20.88
CA ARG A 37 -14.75 14.50 20.39
C ARG A 37 -13.50 15.14 19.82
N VAL A 38 -13.34 15.07 18.51
CA VAL A 38 -12.37 15.87 17.77
C VAL A 38 -12.86 17.31 17.94
N THR A 39 -12.36 17.98 18.97
CA THR A 39 -12.42 19.43 19.06
C THR A 39 -11.72 19.94 17.81
N ARG A 40 -12.51 20.47 16.87
CA ARG A 40 -11.99 21.29 15.78
C ARG A 40 -11.48 22.57 16.43
N ASP A 41 -10.19 22.63 16.72
CA ASP A 41 -9.55 23.88 17.10
C ASP A 41 -9.65 24.87 15.92
N PRO A 42 -9.93 26.16 16.18
CA PRO A 42 -10.12 27.15 15.15
C PRO A 42 -8.76 27.61 14.60
N VAL A 43 -8.59 27.43 13.29
CA VAL A 43 -7.78 28.24 12.35
C VAL A 43 -6.39 28.62 12.86
N VAL A 44 -5.45 27.69 12.75
CA VAL A 44 -4.12 28.04 12.27
C VAL A 44 -4.25 28.16 10.75
N GLU A 45 -3.85 29.30 10.17
CA GLU A 45 -3.70 29.49 8.73
C GLU A 45 -2.69 28.48 8.17
N ALA A 46 -3.18 27.27 7.95
CA ALA A 46 -2.47 26.31 7.18
C ALA A 46 -2.73 26.69 5.72
N ARG A 47 -1.66 27.01 5.01
CA ARG A 47 -1.57 26.64 3.60
C ARG A 47 -1.55 25.10 3.54
N THR A 48 -2.67 24.47 3.94
CA THR A 48 -2.98 23.10 3.61
C THR A 48 -3.14 23.07 2.11
N ILE A 49 -2.39 22.22 1.43
CA ILE A 49 -2.83 21.69 0.14
C ILE A 49 -4.29 21.28 0.33
N ASN A 50 -5.24 22.02 -0.23
CA ASN A 50 -6.65 21.66 -0.18
C ASN A 50 -6.80 20.44 -1.10
N PRO A 51 -6.99 19.23 -0.56
CA PRO A 51 -6.94 17.99 -1.34
C PRO A 51 -8.19 17.79 -2.21
N SER A 52 -9.04 18.80 -2.34
CA SER A 52 -10.14 18.82 -3.30
C SER A 52 -10.11 20.11 -4.10
N SER A 53 -9.10 20.27 -4.97
CA SER A 53 -9.30 21.15 -6.11
C SER A 53 -10.45 20.57 -6.94
N GLY A 54 -11.35 21.41 -7.47
CA GLY A 54 -12.46 20.93 -8.31
C GLY A 54 -11.96 20.13 -9.53
N TRP A 55 -10.76 20.46 -10.01
CA TRP A 55 -10.08 19.70 -11.05
C TRP A 55 -9.73 18.27 -10.61
N LEU A 56 -9.12 18.09 -9.42
CA LEU A 56 -8.77 16.75 -8.96
C LEU A 56 -10.01 15.88 -8.79
N GLN A 57 -11.08 16.41 -8.20
CA GLN A 57 -12.34 15.66 -8.04
C GLN A 57 -12.89 15.21 -9.39
N SER A 58 -12.96 16.12 -10.37
CA SER A 58 -13.35 15.76 -11.73
C SER A 58 -12.43 14.70 -12.35
N CYS A 59 -11.13 14.73 -12.03
CA CYS A 59 -10.19 13.75 -12.52
C CYS A 59 -10.43 12.37 -11.89
N LEU A 60 -10.67 12.31 -10.58
CA LEU A 60 -11.00 11.07 -9.87
C LEU A 60 -12.33 10.47 -10.34
N ASP A 61 -13.37 11.30 -10.53
CA ASP A 61 -14.65 10.85 -11.12
C ASP A 61 -14.44 10.27 -12.53
N GLN A 62 -13.53 10.88 -13.31
CA GLN A 62 -13.20 10.40 -14.64
C GLN A 62 -12.43 9.07 -14.61
N ILE A 63 -11.64 8.79 -13.57
CA ILE A 63 -10.95 7.50 -13.42
C ILE A 63 -11.95 6.35 -13.35
N ASP A 64 -13.03 6.51 -12.58
CA ASP A 64 -14.05 5.46 -12.44
C ASP A 64 -14.82 5.21 -13.74
N ALA A 65 -15.01 6.27 -14.55
CA ALA A 65 -15.74 6.19 -15.81
C ALA A 65 -14.87 5.75 -17.00
N ASP A 66 -13.67 6.30 -17.13
CA ASP A 66 -12.71 6.05 -18.21
C ASP A 66 -11.29 6.40 -17.73
N PRO A 67 -10.54 5.41 -17.21
CA PRO A 67 -9.18 5.60 -16.75
C PRO A 67 -8.23 6.12 -17.84
N ALA A 68 -8.44 5.76 -19.11
CA ALA A 68 -7.59 6.20 -20.21
C ALA A 68 -7.78 7.69 -20.50
N ARG A 69 -9.01 8.18 -20.45
CA ARG A 69 -9.31 9.61 -20.54
C ARG A 69 -8.76 10.39 -19.36
N ALA A 70 -8.95 9.91 -18.14
CA ALA A 70 -8.39 10.55 -16.94
C ALA A 70 -6.86 10.65 -17.02
N HIS A 71 -6.22 9.59 -17.51
CA HIS A 71 -4.79 9.54 -17.73
C HIS A 71 -4.31 10.64 -18.70
N SER A 72 -4.92 10.76 -19.88
CA SER A 72 -4.59 11.82 -20.84
C SER A 72 -4.84 13.23 -20.28
N MET A 73 -5.95 13.42 -19.56
CA MET A 73 -6.26 14.69 -18.89
C MET A 73 -5.19 15.07 -17.87
N ALA A 74 -4.73 14.10 -17.06
CA ALA A 74 -3.70 14.33 -16.06
C ALA A 74 -2.32 14.59 -16.69
N GLN A 75 -1.95 13.90 -17.76
CA GLN A 75 -0.72 14.15 -18.51
C GLN A 75 -0.68 15.59 -19.06
N ILE A 76 -1.78 16.07 -19.65
CA ILE A 76 -1.90 17.45 -20.14
C ILE A 76 -1.75 18.42 -18.97
N ARG A 77 -2.55 18.24 -17.91
CA ARG A 77 -2.54 19.14 -16.75
C ARG A 77 -1.14 19.26 -16.14
N ARG A 78 -0.41 18.14 -16.00
CA ARG A 78 0.95 18.11 -15.44
C ARG A 78 1.91 19.04 -16.17
N THR A 79 1.73 19.25 -17.48
CA THR A 79 2.60 20.15 -18.27
C THR A 79 2.23 21.63 -18.15
N GLU A 80 1.04 21.94 -17.63
CA GLU A 80 0.49 23.31 -17.56
C GLU A 80 0.65 23.96 -16.18
N VAL A 81 0.95 23.16 -15.15
CA VAL A 81 0.92 23.60 -13.75
C VAL A 81 2.23 23.35 -13.03
N THR A 82 2.43 24.07 -11.93
CA THR A 82 3.59 23.93 -11.05
C THR A 82 3.16 23.92 -9.58
N GLY A 83 4.08 23.56 -8.69
CA GLY A 83 3.84 23.55 -7.24
C GLY A 83 2.71 22.58 -6.84
N VAL A 84 1.79 23.04 -5.99
CA VAL A 84 0.72 22.20 -5.43
C VAL A 84 -0.16 21.57 -6.52
N ASP A 85 -0.46 22.30 -7.59
CA ASP A 85 -1.30 21.77 -8.68
C ASP A 85 -0.57 20.66 -9.47
N ALA A 86 0.77 20.69 -9.53
CA ALA A 86 1.57 19.62 -10.13
C ALA A 86 1.50 18.33 -9.30
N VAL A 87 1.53 18.44 -7.96
CA VAL A 87 1.28 17.32 -7.05
C VAL A 87 -0.06 16.66 -7.33
N LEU A 88 -1.14 17.46 -7.49
CA LEU A 88 -2.48 16.93 -7.75
C LEU A 88 -2.61 16.31 -9.14
N ALA A 89 -1.98 16.90 -10.16
CA ALA A 89 -1.92 16.33 -11.50
C ALA A 89 -1.23 14.96 -11.50
N ASN A 90 -0.09 14.86 -10.80
CA ASN A 90 0.66 13.61 -10.65
C ASN A 90 -0.10 12.56 -9.81
N LEU A 91 -0.86 12.97 -8.79
CA LEU A 91 -1.76 12.06 -8.06
C LEU A 91 -2.79 11.43 -9.00
N CYS A 92 -3.52 12.24 -9.77
CA CYS A 92 -4.51 11.68 -10.70
C CYS A 92 -3.85 10.81 -11.78
N LEU A 93 -2.72 11.24 -12.32
CA LEU A 93 -1.97 10.47 -13.32
C LEU A 93 -1.57 9.09 -12.78
N GLY A 94 -0.99 9.04 -11.58
CA GLY A 94 -0.58 7.80 -10.95
C GLY A 94 -1.75 6.87 -10.68
N THR A 95 -2.87 7.40 -10.16
CA THR A 95 -4.09 6.60 -9.91
C THR A 95 -4.70 6.08 -11.21
N ALA A 96 -4.78 6.89 -12.27
CA ALA A 96 -5.26 6.45 -13.57
C ALA A 96 -4.34 5.37 -14.19
N ALA A 97 -3.02 5.54 -14.08
CA ALA A 97 -2.04 4.57 -14.55
C ALA A 97 -2.13 3.24 -13.79
N VAL A 98 -2.40 3.26 -12.48
CA VAL A 98 -2.71 2.05 -11.68
C VAL A 98 -3.91 1.30 -12.24
N GLN A 99 -5.02 2.01 -12.53
CA GLN A 99 -6.23 1.38 -13.08
C GLN A 99 -6.01 0.77 -14.48
N LEU A 100 -5.03 1.29 -15.23
CA LEU A 100 -4.64 0.78 -16.55
C LEU A 100 -3.57 -0.33 -16.48
N GLY A 101 -3.10 -0.70 -15.30
CA GLY A 101 -2.00 -1.66 -15.13
C GLY A 101 -0.65 -1.15 -15.61
N ARG A 102 -0.49 0.17 -15.75
CA ARG A 102 0.75 0.83 -16.21
C ARG A 102 1.65 1.15 -15.03
N TRP A 103 2.16 0.10 -14.39
CA TRP A 103 2.84 0.19 -13.09
C TRP A 103 4.09 1.09 -13.09
N ASN A 104 4.90 1.05 -14.15
CA ASN A 104 6.06 1.93 -14.26
C ASN A 104 5.69 3.41 -14.37
N GLU A 105 4.65 3.72 -15.16
CA GLU A 105 4.15 5.10 -15.31
C GLU A 105 3.51 5.59 -14.00
N ALA A 106 2.76 4.73 -13.32
CA ALA A 106 2.21 5.04 -12.00
C ALA A 106 3.31 5.36 -10.98
N ARG A 107 4.37 4.53 -10.94
CA ARG A 107 5.53 4.75 -10.07
C ARG A 107 6.17 6.11 -10.33
N GLU A 108 6.45 6.44 -11.59
CA GLU A 108 7.05 7.72 -11.97
C GLU A 108 6.18 8.91 -11.57
N ALA A 109 4.86 8.82 -11.80
CA ALA A 109 3.93 9.86 -11.39
C ALA A 109 3.92 10.06 -9.87
N PHE A 110 3.90 8.99 -9.08
CA PHE A 110 3.93 9.11 -7.62
C PHE A 110 5.28 9.61 -7.08
N ILE A 111 6.40 9.27 -7.71
CA ILE A 111 7.71 9.87 -7.38
C ILE A 111 7.69 11.37 -7.66
N ALA A 112 7.19 11.78 -8.82
CA ALA A 112 7.07 13.21 -9.15
C ALA A 112 6.15 13.94 -8.16
N ALA A 113 5.00 13.37 -7.79
CA ALA A 113 4.12 13.94 -6.78
C ALA A 113 4.81 14.11 -5.42
N ARG A 114 5.64 13.14 -5.01
CA ARG A 114 6.45 13.25 -3.79
C ARG A 114 7.42 14.41 -3.90
N GLU A 115 8.18 14.50 -4.98
CA GLU A 115 9.21 15.53 -5.13
C GLU A 115 8.62 16.95 -5.25
N ASP A 116 7.48 17.09 -5.91
CA ASP A 116 6.73 18.34 -5.97
C ASP A 116 6.08 18.73 -4.62
N THR A 117 5.92 17.76 -3.70
CA THR A 117 5.38 18.02 -2.36
C THR A 117 6.46 18.68 -1.48
N PRO A 118 6.15 19.84 -0.84
CA PRO A 118 7.09 20.55 0.01
C PRO A 118 7.70 19.68 1.12
N THR A 119 8.98 19.91 1.44
CA THR A 119 9.68 19.20 2.52
C THR A 119 9.10 19.47 3.91
N THR A 120 8.34 20.57 4.06
CA THR A 120 7.55 20.89 5.26
C THR A 120 6.29 20.04 5.40
N GLU A 121 5.95 19.21 4.40
CA GLU A 121 4.83 18.28 4.41
C GLU A 121 5.27 16.80 4.33
N PRO A 122 6.13 16.33 5.25
CA PRO A 122 6.72 15.00 5.17
C PRO A 122 5.68 13.87 5.24
N ALA A 123 4.55 14.06 5.92
CA ALA A 123 3.47 13.07 5.93
C ALA A 123 2.82 12.88 4.54
N THR A 124 2.73 13.95 3.74
CA THR A 124 2.21 13.87 2.36
C THR A 124 3.23 13.21 1.44
N ARG A 125 4.52 13.57 1.56
CA ARG A 125 5.62 12.90 0.85
C ARG A 125 5.63 11.39 1.12
N ALA A 126 5.42 10.98 2.37
CA ALA A 126 5.35 9.58 2.77
C ALA A 126 4.25 8.79 2.04
N ARG A 127 3.06 9.39 1.82
CA ARG A 127 1.97 8.75 1.07
C ARG A 127 2.38 8.47 -0.36
N PHE A 128 2.98 9.46 -1.03
CA PHE A 128 3.42 9.32 -2.41
C PHE A 128 4.57 8.32 -2.57
N ALA A 129 5.54 8.33 -1.66
CA ALA A 129 6.59 7.30 -1.62
C ALA A 129 6.00 5.88 -1.44
N ALA A 130 5.01 5.72 -0.56
CA ALA A 130 4.35 4.43 -0.34
C ALA A 130 3.60 3.95 -1.60
N MET A 131 2.87 4.85 -2.29
CA MET A 131 2.19 4.52 -3.55
C MET A 131 3.19 4.17 -4.65
N ALA A 132 4.30 4.90 -4.76
CA ALA A 132 5.37 4.59 -5.71
C ALA A 132 6.00 3.22 -5.43
N GLY A 133 6.24 2.87 -4.16
CA GLY A 133 6.77 1.58 -3.77
C GLY A 133 5.84 0.41 -4.10
N ASN A 134 4.54 0.57 -3.86
CA ASN A 134 3.54 -0.42 -4.27
C ASN A 134 3.47 -0.56 -5.80
N ALA A 135 3.52 0.54 -6.55
CA ALA A 135 3.57 0.49 -8.01
C ALA A 135 4.84 -0.23 -8.53
N ALA A 136 6.00 0.01 -7.91
CA ALA A 136 7.23 -0.72 -8.22
C ALA A 136 7.10 -2.23 -7.97
N PHE A 137 6.41 -2.60 -6.88
CA PHE A 137 6.18 -4.01 -6.56
C PHE A 137 5.31 -4.70 -7.62
N GLU A 138 4.22 -4.06 -8.04
CA GLU A 138 3.36 -4.57 -9.13
C GLU A 138 4.11 -4.60 -10.48
N ALA A 139 5.06 -3.68 -10.70
CA ALA A 139 5.98 -3.71 -11.83
C ALA A 139 7.04 -4.83 -11.76
N ARG A 140 7.00 -5.70 -10.74
CA ARG A 140 7.98 -6.77 -10.45
C ARG A 140 9.39 -6.27 -10.13
N ASP A 141 9.53 -4.99 -9.78
CA ASP A 141 10.78 -4.37 -9.38
C ASP A 141 10.87 -4.31 -7.85
N SER A 142 11.16 -5.47 -7.25
CA SER A 142 11.20 -5.60 -5.78
C SER A 142 12.30 -4.74 -5.15
N ALA A 143 13.41 -4.50 -5.85
CA ALA A 143 14.50 -3.66 -5.36
C ALA A 143 14.06 -2.20 -5.26
N ALA A 144 13.45 -1.65 -6.32
CA ALA A 144 12.91 -0.30 -6.27
C ALA A 144 11.77 -0.17 -5.25
N ALA A 145 10.91 -1.19 -5.13
CA ALA A 145 9.84 -1.21 -4.14
C ALA A 145 10.37 -1.06 -2.71
N LEU A 146 11.39 -1.85 -2.33
CA LEU A 146 12.00 -1.76 -1.00
C LEU A 146 12.65 -0.39 -0.74
N SER A 147 13.30 0.20 -1.75
CA SER A 147 13.89 1.55 -1.63
C SER A 147 12.81 2.59 -1.37
N LEU A 148 11.77 2.62 -2.21
CA LEU A 148 10.69 3.61 -2.12
C LEU A 148 9.86 3.47 -0.83
N LEU A 149 9.63 2.23 -0.36
CA LEU A 149 8.96 1.96 0.90
C LEU A 149 9.83 2.36 2.13
N ALA A 150 11.15 2.29 2.01
CA ALA A 150 12.05 2.83 3.02
C ALA A 150 11.99 4.37 3.10
N GLU A 151 11.97 5.05 1.94
CA GLU A 151 11.75 6.50 1.86
C GLU A 151 10.40 6.90 2.47
N ALA A 152 9.35 6.14 2.19
CA ALA A 152 8.01 6.37 2.76
C ALA A 152 8.04 6.33 4.30
N ARG A 153 8.77 5.38 4.89
CA ARG A 153 8.91 5.26 6.35
C ARG A 153 9.73 6.40 6.94
N GLU A 154 10.78 6.84 6.26
CA GLU A 154 11.57 7.98 6.69
C GLU A 154 10.72 9.27 6.72
N ASP A 155 10.02 9.55 5.62
CA ASP A 155 9.12 10.70 5.52
C ASP A 155 7.97 10.60 6.54
N ALA A 156 7.41 9.40 6.76
CA ALA A 156 6.37 9.19 7.76
C ALA A 156 6.85 9.50 9.18
N ARG A 157 8.07 9.11 9.54
CA ARG A 157 8.68 9.42 10.85
C ARG A 157 8.90 10.91 11.02
N LYS A 158 9.45 11.59 10.02
CA LYS A 158 9.62 13.05 10.00
C LYS A 158 8.28 13.77 10.20
N GLY A 159 7.23 13.26 9.56
CA GLY A 159 5.86 13.77 9.67
C GLY A 159 5.05 13.25 10.86
N LYS A 160 5.64 12.42 11.74
CA LYS A 160 4.93 11.76 12.85
C LYS A 160 3.64 11.06 12.40
N ALA A 161 3.65 10.45 11.22
CA ALA A 161 2.49 9.78 10.61
C ALA A 161 2.58 8.26 10.78
N GLN A 162 2.34 7.79 12.01
CA GLN A 162 2.59 6.38 12.40
C GLN A 162 1.78 5.38 11.59
N VAL A 163 0.56 5.75 11.17
CA VAL A 163 -0.29 4.90 10.32
C VAL A 163 0.35 4.66 8.95
N ILE A 164 0.95 5.69 8.35
CA ILE A 164 1.62 5.57 7.04
C ILE A 164 2.89 4.73 7.18
N GLU A 165 3.66 4.92 8.26
CA GLU A 165 4.83 4.08 8.55
C GLU A 165 4.45 2.60 8.66
N ALA A 166 3.35 2.29 9.37
CA ALA A 166 2.85 0.92 9.52
C ALA A 166 2.38 0.31 8.19
N ILE A 167 1.71 1.10 7.33
CA ILE A 167 1.32 0.66 5.98
C ILE A 167 2.56 0.32 5.15
N ALA A 168 3.54 1.23 5.10
CA ALA A 168 4.77 1.00 4.34
C ALA A 168 5.59 -0.20 4.85
N LEU A 169 5.58 -0.45 6.18
CA LEU A 169 6.15 -1.67 6.77
C LEU A 169 5.41 -2.93 6.32
N THR A 170 4.08 -2.89 6.28
CA THR A 170 3.27 -4.02 5.83
C THR A 170 3.54 -4.33 4.36
N ASP A 171 3.62 -3.31 3.52
CA ASP A 171 3.93 -3.48 2.10
C ASP A 171 5.37 -3.97 1.90
N THR A 172 6.33 -3.51 2.73
CA THR A 172 7.71 -4.03 2.73
C THR A 172 7.73 -5.52 3.00
N ALA A 173 6.94 -6.00 3.98
CA ALA A 173 6.84 -7.43 4.26
C ALA A 173 6.27 -8.22 3.07
N ARG A 174 5.27 -7.69 2.36
CA ARG A 174 4.73 -8.31 1.14
C ARG A 174 5.79 -8.45 0.05
N VAL A 175 6.59 -7.40 -0.17
CA VAL A 175 7.70 -7.43 -1.14
C VAL A 175 8.71 -8.50 -0.76
N LEU A 176 9.11 -8.58 0.52
CA LEU A 176 10.09 -9.55 1.01
C LEU A 176 9.61 -11.00 0.86
N VAL A 177 8.33 -11.28 1.15
CA VAL A 177 7.74 -12.62 0.97
C VAL A 177 7.72 -13.04 -0.50
N ALA A 178 7.57 -12.10 -1.43
CA ALA A 178 7.59 -12.37 -2.86
C ALA A 178 9.02 -12.60 -3.42
N LEU A 179 10.07 -12.35 -2.64
CA LEU A 179 11.43 -12.59 -3.09
C LEU A 179 11.71 -14.11 -3.21
N PRO A 180 12.52 -14.54 -4.20
CA PRO A 180 12.81 -15.96 -4.45
C PRO A 180 13.43 -16.71 -3.25
N ILE A 181 14.00 -15.98 -2.29
CA ILE A 181 14.63 -16.52 -1.08
C ILE A 181 13.65 -17.27 -0.17
N CYS A 182 12.34 -16.97 -0.25
CA CYS A 182 11.29 -17.71 0.48
C CYS A 182 10.71 -18.89 -0.33
N ALA A 183 10.95 -18.97 -1.64
CA ALA A 183 10.47 -20.04 -2.51
C ALA A 183 11.47 -21.20 -2.65
N SER A 184 12.72 -21.02 -2.23
CA SER A 184 13.83 -21.94 -2.52
C SER A 184 14.21 -22.89 -1.37
N THR A 185 13.46 -22.97 -0.27
CA THR A 185 13.78 -23.92 0.81
C THR A 185 13.52 -25.39 0.46
N THR A 186 13.17 -25.72 -0.79
CA THR A 186 13.08 -27.10 -1.28
C THR A 186 14.28 -27.58 -2.09
N ASP A 187 15.33 -26.75 -2.29
CA ASP A 187 16.46 -27.13 -3.17
C ASP A 187 17.86 -26.84 -2.57
N VAL A 188 17.98 -26.91 -1.24
CA VAL A 188 19.31 -27.05 -0.62
C VAL A 188 19.68 -28.53 -0.64
N ALA A 189 20.34 -28.95 -1.72
CA ALA A 189 21.04 -30.23 -1.73
C ALA A 189 22.01 -30.29 -0.54
N PRO A 190 22.02 -31.38 0.26
CA PRO A 190 22.96 -31.51 1.37
C PRO A 190 24.40 -31.52 0.82
N PRO A 191 25.37 -30.92 1.54
CA PRO A 191 26.76 -30.94 1.11
C PRO A 191 27.24 -32.39 0.96
N ALA A 192 27.86 -32.69 -0.19
CA ALA A 192 28.41 -34.00 -0.46
C ALA A 192 29.51 -34.32 0.56
N ILE A 193 29.31 -35.39 1.34
CA ILE A 193 30.33 -35.93 2.24
C ILE A 193 31.40 -36.60 1.37
N PRO A 194 32.68 -36.19 1.41
CA PRO A 194 33.72 -36.86 0.66
C PRO A 194 33.94 -38.27 1.23
N SER A 195 33.83 -39.27 0.36
CA SER A 195 34.18 -40.65 0.67
C SER A 195 35.67 -40.74 0.94
N ILE A 196 36.05 -41.05 2.17
CA ILE A 196 37.42 -41.40 2.55
C ILE A 196 37.69 -42.80 1.97
N ALA A 197 38.69 -42.89 1.10
CA ALA A 197 39.29 -44.15 0.66
C ALA A 197 40.50 -44.48 1.55
#